data_AF-A0A351J2M4-F1
#
_entry.id   AF-A0A351J2M4-F1
#
_cell.length_a   1.000
_cell.length_b   1.000
_cell.length_c   1.000
_cell.angle_alpha   90.00
_cell.angle_beta   90.00
_cell.angle_gamma   90.00
#
_symmetry.space_group_name_H-M   'P 1'
#
loop_
_entity.id
_entity.type
_entity.pdbx_description
1 polymer ?
#
loop_
_entity_poly.entity_id
_entity_poly.type
_entity_poly.pdbx_seq_one_letter_code
_entity_poly.pdbx_strand_id
1 'polypeptide(L)' 'CIRICPYKAKKAIFDKPEVLQPYKWKIALPPPSLYGQFENLDDVDYVLQGLLDCGFDEVFEVARAAELVTAYT' A
#
# COMPACT_ATOMS: atom_id res chain seq x y z
N CYS A 1 2.00 -5.85 18.55
CA CYS A 1 3.18 -6.49 19.20
C CYS A 1 4.49 -6.22 18.47
N ILE A 2 4.56 -6.27 17.13
CA ILE A 2 5.80 -6.01 16.36
C ILE A 2 6.36 -4.60 16.62
N ARG A 3 5.54 -3.54 16.44
CA ARG A 3 5.97 -2.13 16.60
C ARG A 3 6.45 -1.73 18.00
N ILE A 4 5.92 -2.37 19.05
CA ILE A 4 6.19 -2.01 20.46
C ILE A 4 7.33 -2.83 21.07
N CYS A 5 7.85 -3.84 20.36
CA CYS A 5 8.86 -4.74 20.91
C CYS A 5 10.23 -4.04 21.01
N PRO A 6 10.77 -3.79 22.22
CA PRO A 6 12.03 -3.06 22.38
C PRO A 6 13.23 -3.85 21.84
N TYR A 7 13.15 -5.19 21.86
CA TYR A 7 14.22 -6.09 21.42
C TYR A 7 14.16 -6.45 19.93
N LYS A 8 13.19 -5.92 19.17
CA LYS A 8 12.96 -6.28 17.74
C LYS A 8 12.89 -7.80 17.50
N ALA A 9 12.37 -8.54 18.48
CA ALA A 9 12.32 -10.01 18.47
C ALA A 9 11.30 -10.58 17.45
N LYS A 10 10.40 -9.74 16.95
CA LYS A 10 9.42 -10.09 15.92
C LYS A 10 9.64 -9.20 14.69
N LYS A 11 9.62 -9.81 13.51
CA LYS A 11 9.69 -9.12 12.22
C LYS A 11 8.38 -9.34 11.47
N ALA A 12 7.99 -8.35 10.66
CA ALA A 12 6.90 -8.54 9.72
C ALA A 12 7.34 -9.57 8.67
N ILE A 13 6.41 -10.43 8.26
CA ILE A 13 6.59 -11.31 7.12
C ILE A 13 6.09 -10.54 5.91
N PHE A 14 6.93 -10.42 4.90
CA PHE A 14 6.63 -9.71 3.66
C PHE A 14 7.41 -10.36 2.52
N ASP A 15 6.88 -10.23 1.32
CA ASP A 15 7.54 -10.66 0.09
C ASP A 15 8.50 -9.58 -0.41
N LYS A 16 9.57 -9.99 -1.08
CA LYS A 16 10.48 -9.06 -1.73
C LYS A 16 9.84 -8.50 -3.00
N PRO A 17 10.19 -7.27 -3.42
CA PRO A 17 9.74 -6.71 -4.71
C PRO A 17 10.08 -7.60 -5.92
N GLU A 18 11.14 -8.40 -5.82
CA GLU A 18 11.55 -9.39 -6.82
C GLU A 18 10.42 -10.38 -7.20
N VAL A 19 9.51 -10.68 -6.25
CA VAL A 19 8.35 -11.55 -6.49
C VAL A 19 7.44 -10.99 -7.57
N LEU A 20 7.47 -9.67 -7.81
CA LEU A 20 6.66 -9.02 -8.83
C LEU A 20 7.23 -9.17 -10.26
N GLN A 21 8.52 -9.50 -10.42
CA GLN A 21 9.16 -9.58 -11.75
C GLN A 21 8.48 -10.46 -12.80
N PRO A 22 7.99 -11.68 -12.49
CA PRO A 22 7.36 -12.55 -13.49
C PRO A 22 5.99 -12.05 -13.97
N TYR A 23 5.39 -11.06 -13.30
CA TYR A 23 4.08 -10.54 -13.68
C TYR A 23 4.21 -9.44 -14.74
N LYS A 24 3.44 -9.60 -15.81
CA LYS A 24 3.39 -8.62 -16.91
C LYS A 24 2.73 -7.30 -16.51
N TRP A 25 1.77 -7.36 -15.59
CA TRP A 25 1.00 -6.21 -15.12
C TRP A 25 0.99 -6.22 -13.60
N LYS A 26 1.40 -5.13 -12.99
CA LYS A 26 1.55 -4.96 -11.55
C LYS A 26 0.67 -3.82 -11.09
N ILE A 27 -0.37 -4.14 -10.34
CA ILE A 27 -1.33 -3.16 -9.84
C ILE A 27 -1.13 -3.04 -8.33
N ALA A 28 -0.89 -1.82 -7.85
CA ALA A 28 -0.83 -1.54 -6.42
C ALA A 28 -2.23 -1.26 -5.88
N LEU A 29 -2.56 -1.84 -4.72
CA LEU A 29 -3.82 -1.64 -4.02
C LEU A 29 -3.58 -1.02 -2.64
N PRO A 30 -3.28 0.28 -2.54
CA PRO A 30 -2.99 0.92 -1.26
C PRO A 30 -4.26 0.98 -0.38
N PRO A 31 -4.19 0.50 0.88
CA PRO A 31 -5.26 0.68 1.84
C PRO A 31 -5.25 2.10 2.43
N PRO A 32 -6.39 2.63 2.91
CA PRO A 32 -6.45 3.97 3.52
C PRO A 32 -5.48 4.15 4.70
N SER A 33 -5.25 3.07 5.45
CA SER A 33 -4.34 3.07 6.60
C SER A 33 -2.86 3.19 6.23
N LEU A 34 -2.50 3.04 4.95
CA LEU A 34 -1.15 3.28 4.47
C LEU A 34 -0.82 4.77 4.50
N TYR A 35 -1.76 5.63 4.09
CA TYR A 35 -1.54 7.08 4.03
C TYR A 35 -1.29 7.68 5.41
N GLY A 36 -2.01 7.19 6.43
CA GLY A 36 -1.81 7.61 7.83
C GLY A 36 -0.48 7.21 8.44
N GLN A 37 0.41 6.51 7.72
CA GLN A 37 1.77 6.20 8.16
C GLN A 37 2.77 7.30 7.79
N PHE A 38 2.42 8.22 6.90
CA PHE A 38 3.27 9.32 6.48
C PHE A 38 2.95 10.58 7.30
N GLU A 39 3.97 11.18 7.91
CA GLU A 39 3.82 12.45 8.63
C GLU A 39 3.78 13.63 7.65
N ASN A 40 2.89 14.60 7.89
CA ASN A 40 2.71 15.79 7.04
C ASN A 40 2.42 15.46 5.57
N LEU A 41 1.65 14.41 5.31
CA LEU A 41 1.16 14.11 3.98
C LEU A 41 0.01 15.06 3.62
N ASP A 42 0.33 16.14 2.89
CA ASP A 42 -0.66 17.13 2.44
C ASP A 42 -1.52 16.61 1.28
N ASP A 43 -0.95 15.71 0.46
CA ASP A 43 -1.61 15.12 -0.69
C ASP A 43 -1.28 13.63 -0.82
N VAL A 44 -2.31 12.79 -0.96
CA VAL A 44 -2.16 11.34 -1.15
C VAL A 44 -1.52 11.00 -2.50
N ASP A 45 -1.62 11.90 -3.48
CA ASP A 45 -1.06 11.71 -4.82
C ASP A 45 0.46 11.52 -4.80
N TYR A 46 1.17 12.07 -3.80
CA TYR A 46 2.60 11.80 -3.63
C TYR A 46 2.89 10.31 -3.38
N VAL A 47 2.05 9.65 -2.59
CA VAL A 47 2.18 8.21 -2.30
C VAL A 47 1.78 7.40 -3.53
N LEU A 48 0.73 7.80 -4.23
CA LEU A 48 0.27 7.13 -5.45
C LEU A 48 1.32 7.21 -6.56
N GLN A 49 1.88 8.40 -6.79
CA GLN A 49 2.97 8.59 -7.75
C GLN A 49 4.21 7.80 -7.34
N GLY A 50 4.56 7.79 -6.05
CA GLY A 50 5.67 6.99 -5.54
C GLY A 50 5.51 5.49 -5.81
N LEU A 51 4.28 4.96 -5.77
CA LEU A 51 4.00 3.57 -6.14
C LEU A 51 4.23 3.33 -7.63
N LEU A 52 3.80 4.24 -8.50
CA LEU A 52 4.09 4.16 -9.95
C LEU A 52 5.60 4.17 -10.20
N ASP A 53 6.32 5.09 -9.55
CA ASP A 53 7.77 5.23 -9.68
C ASP A 53 8.53 4.00 -9.14
N CYS A 54 7.94 3.24 -8.21
CA CYS A 54 8.48 1.97 -7.72
C CYS A 54 8.34 0.81 -8.74
N GLY A 55 7.70 1.04 -9.88
CA GLY A 55 7.55 0.06 -10.97
C GLY A 55 6.23 -0.71 -10.95
N PHE A 56 5.19 -0.15 -10.32
CA PHE A 56 3.81 -0.57 -10.56
C PHE A 56 3.26 0.13 -11.82
N ASP A 57 2.48 -0.60 -12.61
CA ASP A 57 1.91 -0.07 -13.85
C ASP A 57 0.67 0.79 -13.56
N GLU A 58 -0.11 0.42 -12.55
CA GLU A 58 -1.33 1.14 -12.13
C GLU A 58 -1.50 1.09 -10.60
N VAL A 59 -2.26 2.05 -10.06
CA VAL A 59 -2.60 2.12 -8.63
C VAL A 59 -4.11 2.30 -8.48
N PHE A 60 -4.74 1.44 -7.67
CA PHE A 60 -6.17 1.51 -7.36
C PHE A 60 -6.41 1.52 -5.86
N GLU A 61 -6.99 2.60 -5.35
CA GLU A 61 -7.24 2.74 -3.93
C GLU A 61 -8.36 1.81 -3.44
N VAL A 62 -8.08 1.08 -2.35
CA VAL A 62 -9.08 0.19 -1.73
C VAL A 62 -10.25 0.98 -1.14
N ALA A 63 -10.03 2.24 -0.76
CA ALA A 63 -11.07 3.15 -0.25
C ALA A 63 -12.25 3.26 -1.23
N ARG A 64 -11.93 3.51 -2.51
CA ARG A 64 -12.90 3.67 -3.59
C ARG A 64 -13.69 2.38 -3.85
N ALA A 65 -13.06 1.22 -3.67
CA ALA A 65 -13.75 -0.06 -3.76
C ALA A 65 -14.74 -0.27 -2.58
N ALA A 66 -14.38 0.17 -1.37
CA ALA A 66 -15.26 0.09 -0.21
C ALA A 66 -16.52 0.95 -0.34
N GLU A 67 -16.40 2.14 -0.93
CA GLU A 67 -17.56 3.00 -1.24
C GLU A 67 -18.52 2.33 -2.23
N LEU A 68 -17.99 1.70 -3.28
CA LEU A 68 -18.81 0.97 -4.26
C LEU A 68 -19.59 -0.19 -3.63
N VAL A 69 -18.95 -0.95 -2.73
CA VAL A 69 -19.61 -2.05 -2.01
C VAL A 69 -20.71 -1.54 -1.08
N THR A 70 -20.46 -0.42 -0.41
CA THR A 70 -21.44 0.23 0.48
C THR A 70 -22.63 0.78 -0.30
N ALA A 71 -22.41 1.35 -1.48
CA ALA A 71 -23.51 1.84 -2.33
C ALA A 71 -24.38 0.71 -2.92
N TYR A 72 -23.86 -0.53 -2.97
CA TYR A 72 -24.55 -1.69 -3.51
C TYR A 72 -25.31 -2.50 -2.44
N THR A 73 -25.07 -2.25 -1.16
CA THR A 73 -25.73 -2.93 -0.01
C THR A 73 -26.74 -2.01 0.65
#